data_AF-A0A953KIK1-F1
#
_entry.id   AF-A0A953KIK1-F1
#
_cell.length_a   1.000
_cell.length_b   1.000
_cell.length_c   1.000
_cell.angle_alpha   90.00
_cell.angle_beta   90.00
_cell.angle_gamma   90.00
#
_symmetry.space_group_name_H-M   'P 1'
#
loop_
_entity.id
_entity.type
_entity.pdbx_description
1 polymer ?
#
loop_
_entity_poly.entity_id
_entity_poly.type
_entity_poly.pdbx_seq_one_letter_code
_entity_poly.pdbx_strand_id
1 'polypeptide(L)' 'MVAVNKGFFISFEGGEGSGKSTHVKLLANWLLDQKINCITTREPGGTKGAEEIRNLLVQGDVNRWDPLTELFL' A
#
# COMPACT_ATOMS: atom_id res chain seq x y z
N MET A 1 -29.71 14.55 -7.38
CA MET A 1 -28.24 14.60 -7.23
C MET A 1 -27.87 13.79 -6.01
N VAL A 2 -27.07 12.74 -6.13
CA VAL A 2 -26.51 12.04 -4.97
C VAL A 2 -25.38 12.93 -4.43
N ALA A 3 -25.43 13.30 -3.16
CA ALA A 3 -24.36 14.06 -2.53
C ALA A 3 -23.10 13.19 -2.52
N VAL A 4 -22.06 13.60 -3.25
CA VAL A 4 -20.74 12.96 -3.17
C VAL A 4 -20.07 13.48 -1.90
N ASN A 5 -20.17 12.71 -0.83
CA ASN A 5 -19.40 13.02 0.38
C ASN A 5 -17.91 12.80 0.08
N LYS A 6 -17.06 13.78 0.41
CA LYS A 6 -15.62 13.65 0.23
C LYS A 6 -15.09 12.56 1.15
N GLY A 7 -14.37 11.59 0.59
CA GLY A 7 -13.64 10.58 1.35
C GLY A 7 -12.29 11.09 1.85
N PHE A 8 -11.61 10.27 2.64
CA PHE A 8 -10.23 10.49 3.08
C PHE A 8 -9.28 9.52 2.37
N PHE A 9 -8.09 10.00 2.01
CA PHE A 9 -6.97 9.17 1.56
C PHE A 9 -5.82 9.31 2.56
N ILE A 10 -5.42 8.19 3.15
CA ILE A 10 -4.45 8.13 4.26
C ILE A 10 -3.31 7.19 3.84
N SER A 11 -2.08 7.68 3.87
CA SER A 11 -0.87 6.86 3.67
C SER A 11 -0.12 6.67 4.99
N PHE A 12 0.57 5.54 5.12
CA PHE A 12 1.43 5.23 6.25
C PHE A 12 2.86 5.05 5.75
N GLU A 13 3.75 5.97 6.14
CA GLU A 13 5.16 6.00 5.70
C GLU A 13 6.13 5.62 6.82
N GLY A 14 7.34 5.20 6.43
CA GLY A 14 8.43 4.88 7.36
C GLY A 14 9.33 3.74 6.90
N GLY A 15 10.46 3.55 7.58
CA GLY A 15 11.46 2.52 7.24
C GLY A 15 10.97 1.08 7.40
N GLU A 16 11.79 0.13 6.96
CA GLU A 16 11.52 -1.30 7.14
C GLU A 16 11.37 -1.65 8.64
N GLY A 17 10.43 -2.54 8.97
CA GLY A 17 10.16 -2.94 10.35
C GLY A 17 9.42 -1.91 11.22
N SER A 18 9.08 -0.71 10.72
CA SER A 18 8.41 0.33 11.53
C SER A 18 6.95 0.05 11.91
N GLY A 19 6.40 -1.10 11.51
CA GLY A 19 5.04 -1.51 11.88
C GLY A 19 3.90 -0.96 11.01
N LYS A 20 4.19 -0.33 9.86
CA LYS A 20 3.18 0.23 8.93
C LYS A 20 2.01 -0.72 8.65
N SER A 21 2.32 -1.94 8.22
CA SER A 21 1.31 -2.95 7.89
C SER A 21 0.44 -3.34 9.09
N THR A 22 0.98 -3.26 10.30
CA THR A 22 0.22 -3.49 11.54
C THR A 22 -0.73 -2.32 11.80
N HIS A 23 -0.25 -1.09 11.73
CA HIS A 23 -1.07 0.10 11.95
C HIS A 23 -2.20 0.25 10.92
N VAL A 24 -1.94 -0.06 9.64
CA VAL A 24 -2.99 -0.06 8.60
C VAL A 24 -4.11 -1.04 8.96
N LYS A 25 -3.77 -2.27 9.39
CA LYS A 25 -4.77 -3.27 9.80
C LYS A 25 -5.55 -2.84 11.03
N LEU A 26 -4.88 -2.28 12.03
CA LEU A 26 -5.53 -1.78 13.25
C LEU A 26 -6.49 -0.63 12.96
N LEU A 27 -6.08 0.34 12.13
CA LEU A 27 -6.94 1.45 11.72
C LEU A 27 -8.14 0.96 10.92
N ALA A 28 -7.93 0.05 9.95
CA ALA A 28 -9.01 -0.50 9.14
C ALA A 28 -10.06 -1.21 10.01
N ASN A 29 -9.62 -2.06 10.95
CA ASN A 29 -10.51 -2.73 11.89
C ASN A 29 -11.28 -1.73 12.75
N TRP A 30 -10.59 -0.72 13.30
CA TRP A 30 -11.24 0.32 14.10
C TRP A 30 -12.30 1.10 13.30
N LEU A 31 -12.02 1.45 12.04
CA LEU A 31 -12.99 2.13 11.17
C LEU A 31 -14.23 1.26 10.90
N LEU A 32 -14.02 -0.04 10.63
CA LEU A 32 -15.11 -1.00 10.44
C LEU A 32 -15.96 -1.14 11.71
N ASP A 33 -15.35 -1.18 12.89
CA ASP A 33 -16.07 -1.21 14.19
C ASP A 33 -16.92 0.06 14.40
N GLN A 34 -16.46 1.21 13.88
CA GLN A 34 -17.22 2.46 13.86
C GLN A 34 -18.27 2.53 12.73
N LYS A 35 -18.47 1.45 11.96
CA LYS A 35 -19.36 1.39 10.79
C LYS A 35 -18.97 2.36 9.68
N ILE A 36 -17.68 2.69 9.58
CA ILE A 36 -17.10 3.50 8.51
C ILE A 36 -16.46 2.56 7.49
N ASN A 37 -16.97 2.57 6.26
CA ASN A 37 -16.38 1.79 5.18
C ASN A 37 -14.98 2.33 4.83
N CYS A 38 -14.00 1.43 4.76
CA CYS A 38 -12.65 1.74 4.32
C CYS A 38 -12.14 0.70 3.32
N ILE A 39 -11.25 1.13 2.42
CA ILE A 39 -10.53 0.25 1.50
C ILE A 39 -9.06 0.38 1.86
N THR A 40 -8.37 -0.76 2.00
CA THR A 40 -6.93 -0.80 2.20
C THR A 40 -6.23 -1.17 0.90
N THR A 41 -5.08 -0.56 0.67
CA THR A 41 -4.17 -0.87 -0.43
C THR A 41 -2.73 -0.68 0.04
N ARG A 42 -1.75 -1.11 -0.77
CA ARG A 42 -0.32 -0.96 -0.51
C ARG A 42 0.44 -0.73 -1.80
N GLU A 43 1.61 -0.12 -1.70
CA GLU A 43 2.56 0.00 -2.81
C GLU A 43 3.95 -0.50 -2.38
N PRO A 44 4.74 -1.08 -3.32
CA PRO A 44 4.31 -1.54 -4.65
C PRO A 44 3.34 -2.73 -4.51
N GLY A 45 2.24 -2.71 -5.29
CA GLY A 45 1.18 -3.73 -5.23
C GLY A 45 -0.24 -3.16 -5.30
N GLY A 46 -1.22 -3.90 -4.79
CA GLY A 46 -2.61 -3.42 -4.63
C GLY A 46 -3.54 -3.67 -5.83
N THR A 47 -3.00 -4.10 -6.97
CA THR A 47 -3.75 -4.62 -8.13
C THR A 47 -3.06 -5.86 -8.68
N LYS A 48 -3.75 -6.69 -9.50
CA LYS A 48 -3.14 -7.89 -10.08
C LYS A 48 -1.84 -7.58 -10.84
N GLY A 49 -1.87 -6.57 -11.73
CA GLY A 49 -0.68 -6.15 -12.47
C GLY A 49 0.42 -5.55 -11.59
N ALA A 50 0.06 -4.77 -10.57
CA ALA A 50 1.05 -4.21 -9.64
C ALA A 50 1.71 -5.29 -8.75
N GLU A 51 1.00 -6.37 -8.41
CA GLU A 51 1.59 -7.51 -7.70
C GLU A 51 2.57 -8.31 -8.58
N GLU A 52 2.34 -8.39 -9.90
CA GLU A 52 3.32 -8.99 -10.83
C GLU A 52 4.61 -8.16 -10.88
N ILE A 53 4.50 -6.83 -11.00
CA ILE A 53 5.65 -5.92 -10.96
C ILE A 53 6.37 -6.03 -9.61
N ARG A 54 5.63 -6.04 -8.50
CA ARG A 54 6.20 -6.25 -7.16
C ARG A 54 7.02 -7.53 -7.09
N ASN A 55 6.51 -8.64 -7.62
CA ASN A 55 7.26 -9.90 -7.59
C ASN A 55 8.59 -9.80 -8.36
N LEU A 56 8.62 -9.05 -9.47
CA LEU A 56 9.86 -8.79 -10.21
C LEU A 56 10.86 -7.92 -9.42
N LEU A 57 10.38 -7.00 -8.59
CA LEU A 57 11.20 -6.12 -7.74
C LEU A 57 11.74 -6.85 -6.51
N VAL A 58 10.90 -7.60 -5.82
CA VAL A 58 11.22 -8.18 -4.50
C VAL A 58 11.87 -9.55 -4.60
N GLN A 59 11.71 -10.27 -5.72
CA GLN A 59 12.26 -11.61 -5.90
C GLN A 59 13.43 -11.63 -6.89
N GLY A 60 14.48 -12.35 -6.53
CA GLY A 60 15.67 -12.54 -7.37
C GLY A 60 16.92 -11.93 -6.74
N ASP A 61 17.96 -11.75 -7.56
CA ASP A 61 19.20 -11.11 -7.14
C ASP A 61 18.96 -9.62 -6.85
N VAL A 62 19.42 -9.15 -5.71
CA VAL A 62 19.37 -7.73 -5.31
C VAL A 62 20.13 -6.82 -6.29
N ASN A 63 21.10 -7.36 -7.03
CA ASN A 63 21.85 -6.62 -8.05
C ASN A 63 21.24 -6.72 -9.46
N ARG A 64 20.03 -7.27 -9.59
CA ARG A 64 19.37 -7.47 -10.89
C ARG A 64 19.05 -6.15 -11.61
N TRP A 65 18.77 -5.09 -10.86
CA TRP A 65 18.32 -3.82 -11.38
C TRP A 65 19.40 -2.75 -11.23
N ASP A 66 19.54 -1.90 -12.24
CA ASP A 66 20.33 -0.68 -12.09
C ASP A 66 19.64 0.23 -11.04
N PRO A 67 20.39 0.87 -10.12
CA PRO A 67 19.79 1.70 -9.07
C PRO A 67 18.88 2.82 -9.58
N LEU A 68 19.14 3.39 -10.76
CA LEU A 68 18.23 4.36 -11.37
C LEU A 68 16.92 3.72 -11.82
N THR A 69 16.97 2.47 -12.28
CA THR A 69 15.76 1.72 -12.66
C THR A 69 14.90 1.42 -11.43
N GLU A 70 15.51 1.05 -10.31
CA GLU A 70 14.80 0.83 -9.04
C GLU A 70 14.13 2.12 -8.53
N LEU A 71 14.78 3.28 -8.69
CA LEU A 71 14.26 4.57 -8.23
C LEU A 71 12.99 5.04 -8.96
N PHE A 72 12.80 4.65 -10.23
CA PHE A 72 11.67 5.10 -11.05
C PHE A 72 10.48 4.13 -11.10
N LEU A 73 10.54 3.03 -10.34
CA LEU A 73 9.49 2.01 -10.22
C LEU A 73 8.73 2.13 -8.90
#